data_AF-A0A535BTF4-F1
#
_entry.id   AF-A0A535BTF4-F1
#
_cell.length_a   1.000
_cell.length_b   1.000
_cell.length_c   1.000
_cell.angle_alpha   90.00
_cell.angle_beta   90.00
_cell.angle_gamma   90.00
#
_symmetry.space_group_name_H-M   'P 1'
#
loop_
_entity.id
_entity.type
_entity.pdbx_description
1 polymer ?
#
loop_
_entity_poly.entity_id
_entity_poly.type
_entity_poly.pdbx_seq_one_letter_code
_entity_poly.pdbx_strand_id
1 'polypeptide(L)'
;MIHSEVHIIRNTLVVVKGAGDLATGVIHRLARAGFPVIATELAQPTVVRRTVAFAEAVALGAVTVEEVTACLAASLEAIQTMLVERQVPVVVDPNGTTITQLHPAVLVEATLSKYNSGITMEDAPIVIALGPGYEAGKDVHAVIETNRGHNLGRVYLHGSAEPNTGVPGAIGGYTTERLLRATGAGKLYGVRQIGDLVQAGEQVAVVTSLTNGESPVTASITGILRGLVRD
;
A
#
# COMPACT_ATOMS: atom_id res chain seq x y z
N MET A 1 -1.44 -34.11 8.81
CA MET A 1 -0.49 -33.02 8.48
C MET A 1 -1.20 -31.81 7.88
N ILE A 2 -2.03 -31.95 6.84
CA ILE A 2 -2.72 -30.80 6.21
C ILE A 2 -3.62 -30.04 7.21
N HIS A 3 -4.40 -30.73 8.05
CA HIS A 3 -5.24 -30.07 9.06
C HIS A 3 -4.46 -29.35 10.17
N SER A 4 -3.24 -29.81 10.52
CA SER A 4 -2.42 -29.15 11.54
C SER A 4 -1.73 -27.90 11.00
N GLU A 5 -1.29 -27.92 9.73
CA GLU A 5 -0.72 -26.74 9.07
C GLU A 5 -1.77 -25.65 8.85
N VAL A 6 -2.99 -26.02 8.43
CA VAL A 6 -4.11 -25.08 8.29
C VAL A 6 -4.49 -24.44 9.63
N HIS A 7 -4.40 -25.17 10.74
CA HIS A 7 -4.66 -24.62 12.07
C HIS A 7 -3.56 -23.64 12.53
N ILE A 8 -2.29 -23.95 12.27
CA ILE A 8 -1.16 -23.03 12.54
C ILE A 8 -1.32 -21.76 11.70
N ILE A 9 -1.66 -21.90 10.42
CA ILE A 9 -1.91 -20.77 9.51
C ILE A 9 -3.01 -19.85 10.03
N ARG A 10 -4.11 -20.40 10.57
CA ARG A 10 -5.19 -19.61 11.19
C ARG A 10 -4.72 -18.84 12.43
N ASN A 11 -3.88 -19.46 13.26
CA ASN A 11 -3.39 -18.84 14.50
C ASN A 11 -2.22 -17.86 14.28
N THR A 12 -1.65 -17.78 13.08
CA THR A 12 -0.57 -16.85 12.73
C THR A 12 -0.92 -15.95 11.54
N LEU A 13 -2.20 -15.88 11.16
CA LEU A 13 -2.65 -15.10 10.02
C LEU A 13 -2.34 -13.62 10.24
N VAL A 14 -1.65 -13.03 9.26
CA VAL A 14 -1.42 -11.59 9.21
C VAL A 14 -2.30 -10.97 8.13
N VAL A 15 -3.14 -10.02 8.51
CA VAL A 15 -3.84 -9.16 7.55
C VAL A 15 -3.11 -7.84 7.47
N VAL A 16 -2.80 -7.40 6.25
CA VAL A 16 -2.21 -6.10 5.97
C VAL A 16 -3.27 -5.24 5.29
N LYS A 17 -3.70 -4.17 5.94
CA LYS A 17 -4.61 -3.20 5.35
C LYS A 17 -3.82 -2.26 4.45
N GLY A 18 -4.11 -2.31 3.16
CA GLY A 18 -3.36 -1.65 2.09
C GLY A 18 -2.40 -2.60 1.37
N ALA A 19 -2.21 -2.38 0.07
CA ALA A 19 -1.29 -3.13 -0.78
C ALA A 19 -0.36 -2.20 -1.60
N GLY A 20 -0.17 -0.96 -1.14
CA GLY A 20 0.77 0.02 -1.71
C GLY A 20 2.24 -0.38 -1.64
N ASP A 21 3.15 0.53 -2.04
CA ASP A 21 4.58 0.22 -2.13
C ASP A 21 5.22 -0.08 -0.76
N LEU A 22 4.89 0.68 0.29
CA LEU A 22 5.32 0.36 1.66
C LEU A 22 4.68 -0.91 2.20
N ALA A 23 3.38 -1.10 1.97
CA ALA A 23 2.68 -2.32 2.37
C ALA A 23 3.28 -3.55 1.68
N THR A 24 3.66 -3.43 0.41
CA THR A 24 4.34 -4.48 -0.34
C THR A 24 5.65 -4.89 0.32
N GLY A 25 6.43 -3.95 0.84
CA GLY A 25 7.64 -4.26 1.62
C GLY A 25 7.34 -5.08 2.88
N VAL A 26 6.28 -4.72 3.62
CA VAL A 26 5.82 -5.47 4.81
C VAL A 26 5.36 -6.88 4.43
N ILE A 27 4.43 -6.97 3.47
CA ILE A 27 3.86 -8.22 2.98
C ILE A 27 4.98 -9.14 2.46
N HIS A 28 5.88 -8.60 1.63
CA HIS A 28 7.01 -9.34 1.09
C HIS A 28 7.86 -9.94 2.20
N ARG A 29 8.24 -9.13 3.20
CA ARG A 29 9.06 -9.62 4.32
C ARG A 29 8.37 -10.71 5.12
N LEU A 30 7.08 -10.56 5.41
CA LEU A 30 6.28 -11.53 6.17
C LEU A 30 6.08 -12.83 5.39
N ALA A 31 5.71 -12.75 4.11
CA ALA A 31 5.54 -13.91 3.25
C ALA A 31 6.86 -14.70 3.11
N ARG A 32 7.98 -14.00 2.91
CA ARG A 32 9.31 -14.62 2.86
C ARG A 32 9.74 -15.26 4.18
N ALA A 33 9.25 -14.74 5.30
CA ALA A 33 9.46 -15.34 6.62
C ALA A 33 8.55 -16.55 6.90
N GLY A 34 7.64 -16.88 5.97
CA GLY A 34 6.74 -18.04 6.06
C GLY A 34 5.41 -17.74 6.75
N PHE A 35 5.09 -16.47 7.05
CA PHE A 35 3.78 -16.13 7.55
C PHE A 35 2.73 -16.21 6.42
N PRO A 36 1.51 -16.70 6.72
CA PRO A 36 0.38 -16.52 5.85
C PRO A 36 -0.08 -15.06 5.92
N VAL A 37 -0.07 -14.38 4.78
CA VAL A 37 -0.39 -12.94 4.69
C VAL A 37 -1.51 -12.72 3.70
N ILE A 38 -2.50 -11.93 4.10
CA ILE A 38 -3.55 -11.41 3.22
C ILE A 38 -3.42 -9.89 3.17
N ALA A 39 -3.56 -9.30 2.00
CA ALA A 39 -3.65 -7.86 1.83
C ALA A 39 -5.09 -7.44 1.51
N THR A 40 -5.54 -6.30 2.04
CA THR A 40 -6.80 -5.67 1.61
C THR A 40 -6.52 -4.39 0.84
N GLU A 41 -7.35 -4.08 -0.15
CA GLU A 41 -7.19 -2.90 -0.98
C GLU A 41 -8.54 -2.36 -1.49
N LEU A 42 -8.55 -1.12 -1.97
CA LEU A 42 -9.69 -0.52 -2.66
C LEU A 42 -9.93 -1.18 -4.03
N ALA A 43 -11.17 -1.10 -4.53
CA ALA A 43 -11.51 -1.54 -5.87
C ALA A 43 -10.76 -0.75 -6.96
N GLN A 44 -10.41 0.50 -6.67
CA GLN A 44 -9.56 1.35 -7.50
C GLN A 44 -8.39 1.82 -6.64
N PRO A 45 -7.28 1.06 -6.61
CA PRO A 45 -6.12 1.42 -5.80
C PRO A 45 -5.54 2.78 -6.22
N THR A 46 -5.13 3.59 -5.24
CA THR A 46 -4.59 4.95 -5.47
C THR A 46 -3.06 4.98 -5.59
N VAL A 47 -2.44 3.81 -5.78
CA VAL A 47 -1.00 3.63 -5.75
C VAL A 47 -0.32 4.30 -6.95
N VAL A 48 0.73 5.07 -6.67
CA VAL A 48 1.50 5.78 -7.71
C VAL A 48 2.67 4.92 -8.20
N ARG A 49 3.32 4.16 -7.32
CA ARG A 49 4.44 3.27 -7.69
C ARG A 49 3.95 1.86 -8.03
N ARG A 50 3.17 1.76 -9.09
CA ARG A 50 2.42 0.55 -9.47
C ARG A 50 3.29 -0.68 -9.74
N THR A 51 4.47 -0.48 -10.33
CA THR A 51 5.38 -1.58 -10.71
C THR A 51 5.96 -2.35 -9.52
N VAL A 52 5.82 -1.83 -8.30
CA VAL A 52 6.33 -2.43 -7.06
C VAL A 52 5.25 -2.52 -5.98
N ALA A 53 3.97 -2.50 -6.38
CA ALA A 53 2.84 -2.53 -5.46
C ALA A 53 1.95 -3.75 -5.72
N PHE A 54 1.71 -4.57 -4.70
CA PHE A 54 0.78 -5.69 -4.77
C PHE A 54 -0.66 -5.27 -5.04
N ALA A 55 -1.01 -4.01 -4.77
CA ALA A 55 -2.27 -3.40 -5.16
C ALA A 55 -2.59 -3.57 -6.66
N GLU A 56 -1.58 -3.69 -7.51
CA GLU A 56 -1.79 -3.85 -8.95
C GLU A 56 -2.41 -5.22 -9.31
N ALA A 57 -2.39 -6.20 -8.39
CA ALA A 57 -3.17 -7.43 -8.53
C ALA A 57 -4.67 -7.17 -8.67
N VAL A 58 -5.20 -6.08 -8.10
CA VAL A 58 -6.63 -5.72 -8.23
C VAL A 58 -7.02 -5.49 -9.70
N ALA A 59 -6.13 -4.87 -10.47
CA ALA A 59 -6.39 -4.58 -11.88
C ALA A 59 -5.92 -5.71 -12.81
N LEU A 60 -4.81 -6.38 -12.50
CA LEU A 60 -4.18 -7.38 -13.37
C LEU A 60 -4.55 -8.83 -13.04
N GLY A 61 -5.25 -9.07 -11.93
CA GLY A 61 -5.54 -10.40 -11.39
C GLY A 61 -4.37 -11.00 -10.60
N ALA A 62 -3.13 -10.73 -11.00
CA ALA A 62 -1.94 -11.09 -10.23
C ALA A 62 -0.76 -10.17 -10.54
N VAL A 63 0.16 -10.03 -9.59
CA VAL A 63 1.43 -9.33 -9.77
C VAL A 63 2.52 -10.02 -8.96
N THR A 64 3.73 -10.08 -9.51
CA THR A 64 4.89 -10.60 -8.81
C THR A 64 5.89 -9.49 -8.59
N VAL A 65 6.31 -9.32 -7.33
CA VAL A 65 7.40 -8.42 -6.95
C VAL A 65 8.50 -9.30 -6.39
N GLU A 66 9.64 -9.33 -7.09
CA GLU A 66 10.72 -10.28 -6.85
C GLU A 66 10.21 -11.73 -6.88
N GLU A 67 10.28 -12.46 -5.76
CA GLU A 67 9.90 -13.88 -5.67
C GLU A 67 8.52 -14.08 -5.01
N VAL A 68 7.80 -13.00 -4.72
CA VAL A 68 6.48 -13.07 -4.06
C VAL A 68 5.38 -12.66 -5.03
N THR A 69 4.45 -13.58 -5.24
CA THR A 69 3.28 -13.37 -6.09
C THR A 69 2.06 -13.04 -5.24
N ALA A 70 1.41 -11.92 -5.57
CA ALA A 70 0.13 -11.52 -5.00
C ALA A 70 -0.97 -11.69 -6.05
N CYS A 71 -2.10 -12.27 -5.63
CA CYS A 71 -3.21 -12.65 -6.52
C CYS A 71 -4.53 -12.09 -5.99
N LEU A 72 -5.37 -11.57 -6.88
CA LEU A 72 -6.71 -11.10 -6.53
C LEU A 72 -7.60 -12.30 -6.14
N ALA A 73 -8.09 -12.29 -4.90
CA ALA A 73 -8.96 -13.33 -4.39
C ALA A 73 -10.43 -12.91 -4.46
N ALA A 74 -11.28 -13.78 -5.04
CA ALA A 74 -12.70 -13.54 -5.21
C ALA A 74 -13.59 -14.23 -4.15
N SER A 75 -13.01 -15.09 -3.31
CA SER A 75 -13.75 -15.85 -2.28
C SER A 75 -12.83 -16.31 -1.15
N LEU A 76 -13.42 -16.71 -0.02
CA LEU A 76 -12.68 -17.31 1.11
C LEU A 76 -11.97 -18.62 0.71
N GLU A 77 -12.56 -19.40 -0.18
CA GLU A 77 -11.95 -20.63 -0.71
C GLU A 77 -10.71 -20.30 -1.55
N ALA A 78 -10.80 -19.28 -2.42
CA ALA A 78 -9.65 -18.82 -3.20
C ALA A 78 -8.51 -18.33 -2.30
N ILE A 79 -8.83 -17.57 -1.23
CA ILE A 79 -7.85 -17.15 -0.22
C ILE A 79 -7.14 -18.35 0.38
N GLN A 80 -7.88 -19.38 0.81
CA GLN A 80 -7.29 -20.58 1.41
C GLN A 80 -6.36 -21.31 0.45
N THR A 81 -6.78 -21.51 -0.80
CA THR A 81 -5.95 -22.16 -1.83
C THR A 81 -4.66 -21.37 -2.08
N MET A 82 -4.76 -20.06 -2.27
CA MET A 82 -3.59 -19.19 -2.49
C MET A 82 -2.60 -19.24 -1.33
N LEU A 83 -3.08 -19.23 -0.07
CA LEU A 83 -2.22 -19.34 1.11
C LEU A 83 -1.49 -20.69 1.16
N VAL A 84 -2.15 -21.79 0.81
CA VAL A 84 -1.52 -23.12 0.71
C VAL A 84 -0.44 -23.14 -0.38
N GLU A 85 -0.68 -22.43 -1.48
CA GLU A 85 0.28 -22.25 -2.58
C GLU A 85 1.37 -21.21 -2.30
N ARG A 86 1.42 -20.66 -1.07
CA ARG A 86 2.37 -19.61 -0.64
C ARG A 86 2.29 -18.32 -1.46
N GLN A 87 1.14 -18.05 -2.06
CA GLN A 87 0.81 -16.78 -2.68
C GLN A 87 0.19 -15.84 -1.66
N VAL A 88 0.21 -14.53 -1.94
CA VAL A 88 -0.45 -13.51 -1.13
C VAL A 88 -1.82 -13.18 -1.73
N PRO A 89 -2.93 -13.52 -1.07
CA PRO A 89 -4.24 -13.08 -1.50
C PRO A 89 -4.39 -11.57 -1.31
N VAL A 90 -4.90 -10.88 -2.34
CA VAL A 90 -5.32 -9.48 -2.29
C VAL A 90 -6.84 -9.45 -2.39
N VAL A 91 -7.50 -8.86 -1.40
CA VAL A 91 -8.96 -8.79 -1.30
C VAL A 91 -9.42 -7.35 -1.51
N VAL A 92 -10.37 -7.15 -2.41
CA VAL A 92 -11.05 -5.85 -2.55
C VAL A 92 -12.00 -5.67 -1.38
N ASP A 93 -11.67 -4.77 -0.46
CA ASP A 93 -12.42 -4.57 0.78
C ASP A 93 -12.41 -3.10 1.22
N PRO A 94 -13.16 -2.23 0.53
CA PRO A 94 -13.22 -0.81 0.86
C PRO A 94 -13.86 -0.54 2.24
N ASN A 95 -14.60 -1.51 2.79
CA ASN A 95 -15.34 -1.37 4.05
C ASN A 95 -14.62 -2.03 5.25
N GLY A 96 -13.47 -2.67 5.04
CA GLY A 96 -12.70 -3.34 6.10
C GLY A 96 -13.37 -4.57 6.73
N THR A 97 -14.31 -5.20 6.03
CA THR A 97 -15.09 -6.34 6.56
C THR A 97 -14.28 -7.63 6.64
N THR A 98 -13.16 -7.72 5.91
CA THR A 98 -12.27 -8.89 5.91
C THR A 98 -11.64 -9.13 7.28
N ILE A 99 -11.30 -8.04 7.99
CA ILE A 99 -10.67 -8.12 9.31
C ILE A 99 -11.61 -8.80 10.31
N THR A 100 -12.87 -8.37 10.34
CA THR A 100 -13.90 -8.94 11.23
C THR A 100 -14.29 -10.36 10.85
N GLN A 101 -14.24 -10.73 9.58
CA GLN A 101 -14.54 -12.09 9.13
C GLN A 101 -13.42 -13.09 9.44
N LEU A 102 -12.16 -12.66 9.30
CA LEU A 102 -11.01 -13.56 9.39
C LEU A 102 -10.42 -13.64 10.79
N HIS A 103 -10.67 -12.65 11.66
CA HIS A 103 -10.11 -12.57 13.02
C HIS A 103 -8.59 -12.86 13.04
N PRO A 104 -7.78 -12.04 12.36
CA PRO A 104 -6.36 -12.32 12.22
C PRO A 104 -5.63 -12.26 13.56
N ALA A 105 -4.52 -13.00 13.67
CA ALA A 105 -3.64 -12.91 14.83
C ALA A 105 -2.88 -11.58 14.87
N VAL A 106 -2.58 -11.03 13.69
CA VAL A 106 -1.90 -9.74 13.52
C VAL A 106 -2.60 -8.92 12.45
N LEU A 107 -2.88 -7.65 12.77
CA LEU A 107 -3.30 -6.65 11.80
C LEU A 107 -2.18 -5.61 11.62
N VAL A 108 -1.82 -5.33 10.37
CA VAL A 108 -0.91 -4.23 10.04
C VAL A 108 -1.66 -3.19 9.21
N GLU A 109 -1.81 -1.97 9.75
CA GLU A 109 -2.28 -0.81 9.01
C GLU A 109 -1.11 -0.22 8.19
N ALA A 110 -1.15 -0.41 6.88
CA ALA A 110 -0.08 -0.01 5.97
C ALA A 110 -0.58 0.91 4.84
N THR A 111 -1.73 1.57 5.01
CA THR A 111 -2.24 2.52 4.00
C THR A 111 -1.53 3.87 4.06
N LEU A 112 -0.87 4.17 5.19
CA LEU A 112 -0.21 5.45 5.44
C LEU A 112 -1.19 6.63 5.27
N SER A 113 -2.41 6.46 5.78
CA SER A 113 -3.50 7.45 5.75
C SER A 113 -3.14 8.77 6.43
N LYS A 114 -2.20 8.76 7.39
CA LYS A 114 -1.79 9.90 8.23
C LYS A 114 -2.87 10.36 9.24
N TYR A 115 -3.92 9.56 9.39
CA TYR A 115 -4.99 9.71 10.37
C TYR A 115 -5.50 8.31 10.74
N ASN A 116 -6.13 8.16 11.91
CA ASN A 116 -6.72 6.89 12.28
C ASN A 116 -7.93 6.59 11.37
N SER A 117 -7.84 5.56 10.53
CA SER A 117 -8.90 5.13 9.61
C SER A 117 -10.02 4.32 10.27
N GLY A 118 -10.10 4.31 11.61
CA GLY A 118 -11.02 3.50 12.38
C GLY A 118 -10.45 2.15 12.85
N ILE A 119 -9.14 1.94 12.72
CA ILE A 119 -8.48 0.74 13.25
C ILE A 119 -8.21 0.94 14.75
N THR A 120 -8.42 -0.12 15.52
CA THR A 120 -8.28 -0.15 16.98
C THR A 120 -7.51 -1.39 17.44
N MET A 121 -7.05 -1.39 18.69
CA MET A 121 -6.41 -2.55 19.32
C MET A 121 -7.34 -3.77 19.45
N GLU A 122 -8.66 -3.60 19.29
CA GLU A 122 -9.64 -4.69 19.37
C GLU A 122 -9.75 -5.50 18.07
N ASP A 123 -9.21 -4.98 16.96
CA ASP A 123 -9.31 -5.61 15.64
C ASP A 123 -8.46 -6.89 15.51
N ALA A 124 -7.43 -7.06 16.34
CA ALA A 124 -6.58 -8.25 16.40
C ALA A 124 -5.77 -8.30 17.72
N PRO A 125 -5.29 -9.48 18.15
CA PRO A 125 -4.38 -9.59 19.31
C PRO A 125 -3.11 -8.73 19.20
N ILE A 126 -2.62 -8.49 17.98
CA ILE A 126 -1.51 -7.58 17.70
C ILE A 126 -1.93 -6.65 16.55
N VAL A 127 -1.78 -5.34 16.77
CA VAL A 127 -2.17 -4.30 15.81
C VAL A 127 -1.02 -3.33 15.66
N ILE A 128 -0.50 -3.17 14.45
CA ILE A 128 0.67 -2.35 14.14
C ILE A 128 0.27 -1.33 13.08
N ALA A 129 0.59 -0.05 13.28
CA ALA A 129 0.38 0.97 12.27
C ALA A 129 1.71 1.48 11.69
N LEU A 130 1.74 1.78 10.41
CA LEU A 130 2.86 2.46 9.76
C LEU A 130 2.63 3.98 9.75
N GLY A 131 3.59 4.72 10.29
CA GLY A 131 3.66 6.17 10.19
C GLY A 131 2.68 6.93 11.10
N PRO A 132 2.47 8.22 10.84
CA PRO A 132 1.66 9.09 11.70
C PRO A 132 0.17 8.78 11.58
N GLY A 133 -0.61 9.32 12.52
CA GLY A 133 -2.08 9.17 12.57
C GLY A 133 -2.57 8.18 13.63
N TYR A 134 -1.65 7.47 14.28
CA TYR A 134 -1.90 6.50 15.34
C TYR A 134 -0.97 6.74 16.53
N GLU A 135 -1.42 6.38 17.72
CA GLU A 135 -0.67 6.41 18.97
C GLU A 135 -0.55 4.99 19.55
N ALA A 136 0.69 4.52 19.74
CA ALA A 136 0.99 3.24 20.35
C ALA A 136 0.61 3.23 21.85
N GLY A 137 -0.06 2.18 22.27
CA GLY A 137 -0.64 2.04 23.61
C GLY A 137 -2.02 2.68 23.78
N LYS A 138 -2.58 3.28 22.72
CA LYS A 138 -3.90 3.91 22.72
C LYS A 138 -4.76 3.46 21.53
N ASP A 139 -4.28 3.69 20.31
CA ASP A 139 -4.98 3.30 19.09
C ASP A 139 -4.56 1.91 18.61
N VAL A 140 -3.25 1.61 18.74
CA VAL A 140 -2.61 0.39 18.26
C VAL A 140 -1.55 -0.10 19.26
N HIS A 141 -1.08 -1.34 19.10
CA HIS A 141 -0.07 -1.93 19.98
C HIS A 141 1.35 -1.42 19.65
N ALA A 142 1.63 -1.10 18.39
CA ALA A 142 2.90 -0.51 17.98
C ALA A 142 2.72 0.43 16.78
N VAL A 143 3.59 1.45 16.70
CA VAL A 143 3.70 2.33 15.54
C VAL A 143 5.12 2.24 14.98
N ILE A 144 5.24 2.11 13.66
CA ILE A 144 6.53 2.06 12.96
C ILE A 144 6.82 3.41 12.32
N GLU A 145 7.99 3.98 12.57
CA GLU A 145 8.43 5.22 11.92
C GLU A 145 8.59 5.04 10.41
N THR A 146 8.05 5.97 9.63
CA THR A 146 8.12 5.98 8.16
C THR A 146 8.76 7.24 7.60
N ASN A 147 9.00 8.27 8.43
CA ASN A 147 9.72 9.45 8.02
C ASN A 147 11.19 9.10 7.74
N ARG A 148 11.73 9.71 6.68
CA ARG A 148 13.12 9.48 6.28
C ARG A 148 14.04 10.20 7.27
N GLY A 149 14.94 9.45 7.88
CA GLY A 149 15.91 9.99 8.82
C GLY A 149 16.44 8.90 9.74
N HIS A 150 17.07 9.32 10.83
CA HIS A 150 17.70 8.41 11.80
C HIS A 150 16.71 7.45 12.46
N ASN A 151 15.43 7.84 12.56
CA ASN A 151 14.40 7.02 13.19
C ASN A 151 13.68 6.08 12.22
N LEU A 152 13.96 6.11 10.90
CA LEU A 152 13.22 5.29 9.93
C LEU A 152 13.20 3.80 10.32
N GLY A 153 12.01 3.22 10.42
CA GLY A 153 11.82 1.83 10.84
C GLY A 153 11.84 1.58 12.35
N ARG A 154 12.03 2.63 13.17
CA ARG A 154 11.95 2.53 14.62
C ARG A 154 10.56 2.08 15.05
N VAL A 155 10.53 1.16 16.01
CA VAL A 155 9.30 0.67 16.64
C VAL A 155 9.01 1.50 17.89
N TYR A 156 7.85 2.13 17.92
CA TYR A 156 7.32 2.80 19.11
C TYR A 156 6.25 1.90 19.75
N LEU A 157 6.46 1.55 21.01
CA LEU A 157 5.46 0.84 21.84
C LEU A 157 4.63 1.81 22.69
N HIS A 158 5.05 3.08 22.76
CA HIS A 158 4.33 4.18 23.37
C HIS A 158 4.53 5.45 22.52
N GLY A 159 3.48 6.24 22.35
CA GLY A 159 3.51 7.48 21.56
C GLY A 159 3.34 7.25 20.06
N SER A 160 3.65 8.25 19.25
CA SER A 160 3.39 8.26 17.80
C SER A 160 4.66 8.43 16.97
N ALA A 161 4.61 8.03 15.70
CA ALA A 161 5.61 8.41 14.71
C ALA A 161 5.64 9.94 14.50
N GLU A 162 6.72 10.42 13.88
CA GLU A 162 6.88 11.83 13.55
C GLU A 162 5.70 12.36 12.71
N PRO A 163 5.16 13.57 13.01
CA PRO A 163 4.03 14.12 12.27
C PRO A 163 4.29 14.26 10.77
N ASN A 164 3.24 14.14 9.97
CA ASN A 164 3.32 14.38 8.53
C ASN A 164 3.71 15.85 8.24
N THR A 165 4.93 16.07 7.75
CA THR A 165 5.45 17.40 7.42
C THR A 165 4.81 18.00 6.15
N GLY A 166 4.17 17.17 5.32
CA GLY A 166 3.68 17.56 4.00
C GLY A 166 4.78 17.76 2.95
N VAL A 167 6.05 17.71 3.35
CA VAL A 167 7.22 17.90 2.48
C VAL A 167 7.85 16.55 2.16
N PRO A 168 7.93 16.14 0.89
CA PRO A 168 8.58 14.90 0.52
C PRO A 168 10.09 14.97 0.77
N GLY A 169 10.70 13.83 1.14
CA GLY A 169 12.15 13.74 1.25
C GLY A 169 12.87 14.13 -0.05
N ALA A 170 14.01 14.80 0.10
CA ALA A 170 14.81 15.32 -1.00
C ALA A 170 15.47 14.21 -1.83
N ILE A 171 15.44 14.35 -3.14
CA ILE A 171 16.15 13.48 -4.09
C ILE A 171 16.86 14.39 -5.08
N GLY A 172 18.19 14.36 -5.11
CA GLY A 172 18.99 15.23 -5.97
C GLY A 172 18.73 16.73 -5.74
N GLY A 173 18.36 17.14 -4.52
CA GLY A 173 18.02 18.52 -4.18
C GLY A 173 16.54 18.90 -4.33
N TYR A 174 15.71 18.06 -4.97
CA TYR A 174 14.29 18.35 -5.20
C TYR A 174 13.37 17.68 -4.19
N THR A 175 12.29 18.36 -3.78
CA THR A 175 11.33 17.88 -2.77
C THR A 175 9.90 17.84 -3.30
N THR A 176 9.27 18.99 -3.49
CA THR A 176 7.88 19.12 -3.92
C THR A 176 7.79 19.18 -5.44
N GLU A 177 8.84 19.66 -6.10
CA GLU A 177 8.98 19.79 -7.55
C GLU A 177 8.91 18.43 -8.27
N ARG A 178 9.21 17.33 -7.57
CA ARG A 178 9.06 15.96 -8.10
C ARG A 178 7.63 15.40 -7.98
N LEU A 179 6.69 16.13 -7.38
CA LEU A 179 5.30 15.72 -7.25
C LEU A 179 4.43 16.46 -8.25
N LEU A 180 3.95 15.74 -9.25
CA LEU A 180 3.02 16.28 -10.24
C LEU A 180 1.59 16.05 -9.75
N ARG A 181 0.74 17.07 -9.89
CA ARG A 181 -0.67 17.02 -9.50
C ARG A 181 -1.55 17.32 -10.69
N ALA A 182 -2.71 16.68 -10.74
CA ALA A 182 -3.76 17.05 -11.67
C ALA A 182 -4.17 18.51 -11.46
N THR A 183 -4.39 19.24 -12.55
CA THR A 183 -4.81 20.65 -12.54
C THR A 183 -6.30 20.84 -12.24
N GLY A 184 -7.08 19.74 -12.22
CA GLY A 184 -8.50 19.73 -11.92
C GLY A 184 -9.05 18.31 -11.76
N ALA A 185 -10.35 18.20 -11.50
CA ALA A 185 -11.05 16.92 -11.44
C ALA A 185 -11.22 16.33 -12.84
N GLY A 186 -11.01 15.02 -12.98
CA GLY A 186 -11.15 14.29 -14.23
C GLY A 186 -10.51 12.92 -14.17
N LYS A 187 -10.60 12.18 -15.28
CA LYS A 187 -9.86 10.92 -15.46
C LYS A 187 -8.45 11.21 -15.93
N LEU A 188 -7.46 10.60 -15.31
CA LEU A 188 -6.06 10.76 -15.68
C LEU A 188 -5.63 9.63 -16.62
N TYR A 189 -5.01 9.98 -17.74
CA TYR A 189 -4.41 9.02 -18.67
C TYR A 189 -2.92 9.29 -18.81
N GLY A 190 -2.11 8.26 -18.63
CA GLY A 190 -0.67 8.32 -18.84
C GLY A 190 -0.33 8.47 -20.32
N VAL A 191 0.50 9.45 -20.68
CA VAL A 191 1.14 9.54 -22.02
C VAL A 191 2.60 9.10 -22.00
N ARG A 192 3.12 8.84 -20.79
CA ARG A 192 4.43 8.23 -20.49
C ARG A 192 4.24 7.06 -19.53
N GLN A 193 5.26 6.22 -19.43
CA GLN A 193 5.28 5.05 -18.55
C GLN A 193 6.25 5.24 -17.39
N ILE A 194 6.01 4.50 -16.30
CA ILE A 194 6.95 4.43 -15.18
C ILE A 194 8.28 3.87 -15.70
N GLY A 195 9.38 4.59 -15.46
CA GLY A 195 10.72 4.26 -15.95
C GLY A 195 11.18 5.15 -17.11
N ASP A 196 10.27 5.87 -17.77
CA ASP A 196 10.65 6.79 -18.85
C ASP A 196 11.50 7.96 -18.34
N LEU A 197 12.48 8.36 -19.15
CA LEU A 197 13.18 9.64 -19.00
C LEU A 197 12.29 10.76 -19.54
N VAL A 198 12.17 11.84 -18.78
CA VAL A 198 11.35 13.01 -19.12
C VAL A 198 12.14 14.30 -18.91
N GLN A 199 11.90 15.30 -19.75
CA GLN A 199 12.43 16.64 -19.61
C GLN A 199 11.46 17.57 -18.87
N ALA A 200 11.99 18.59 -18.20
CA ALA A 200 11.15 19.65 -17.65
C ALA A 200 10.28 20.29 -18.75
N GLY A 201 8.98 20.46 -18.48
CA GLY A 201 7.98 20.94 -19.43
C GLY A 201 7.33 19.84 -20.28
N GLU A 202 7.87 18.62 -20.28
CA GLU A 202 7.33 17.50 -21.05
C GLU A 202 6.01 16.97 -20.45
N GLN A 203 5.02 16.70 -21.29
CA GLN A 203 3.74 16.12 -20.86
C GLN A 203 3.92 14.63 -20.49
N VAL A 204 3.48 14.26 -19.29
CA VAL A 204 3.56 12.87 -18.79
C VAL A 204 2.20 12.21 -18.61
N ALA A 205 1.15 13.01 -18.44
CA ALA A 205 -0.23 12.54 -18.41
C ALA A 205 -1.18 13.63 -18.93
N VAL A 206 -2.44 13.26 -19.14
CA VAL A 206 -3.54 14.16 -19.47
C VAL A 206 -4.70 13.89 -18.53
N VAL A 207 -5.36 14.94 -18.05
CA VAL A 207 -6.60 14.85 -17.29
C VAL A 207 -7.75 15.22 -18.22
N THR A 208 -8.69 14.32 -18.44
CA THR A 208 -9.90 14.60 -19.23
C THR A 208 -11.09 14.83 -18.29
N SER A 209 -11.79 15.93 -18.50
CA SER A 209 -13.04 16.26 -17.83
C SER A 209 -14.14 16.52 -18.86
N LEU A 210 -15.37 16.11 -18.54
CA LEU A 210 -16.53 16.40 -19.39
C LEU A 210 -16.83 17.91 -19.47
N THR A 211 -16.43 18.70 -18.47
CA THR A 211 -16.74 20.13 -18.41
C THR A 211 -15.60 21.01 -18.92
N ASN A 212 -14.35 20.59 -18.69
CA ASN A 212 -13.16 21.43 -18.90
C ASN A 212 -12.27 20.93 -20.05
N GLY A 213 -12.69 19.88 -20.76
CA GLY A 213 -11.90 19.26 -21.81
C GLY A 213 -10.66 18.55 -21.26
N GLU A 214 -9.58 18.57 -22.03
CA GLU A 214 -8.31 17.95 -21.68
C GLU A 214 -7.34 18.97 -21.06
N SER A 215 -6.61 18.56 -20.02
CA SER A 215 -5.60 19.38 -19.36
C SER A 215 -4.31 18.58 -19.17
N PRO A 216 -3.15 19.08 -19.64
CA PRO A 216 -1.89 18.35 -19.54
C PRO A 216 -1.35 18.36 -18.12
N VAL A 217 -0.68 17.26 -17.74
CA VAL A 217 0.19 17.18 -16.56
C VAL A 217 1.62 17.10 -17.07
N THR A 218 2.41 18.13 -16.77
CA THR A 218 3.80 18.27 -17.27
C THR A 218 4.82 18.05 -16.17
N ALA A 219 5.97 17.49 -16.52
CA ALA A 219 7.08 17.31 -15.61
C ALA A 219 7.67 18.68 -15.21
N SER A 220 7.80 18.93 -13.91
CA SER A 220 8.42 20.17 -13.42
C SER A 220 9.95 20.13 -13.41
N ILE A 221 10.53 18.93 -13.48
CA ILE A 221 11.97 18.68 -13.47
C ILE A 221 12.34 17.60 -14.49
N THR A 222 13.57 17.65 -15.00
CA THR A 222 14.15 16.56 -15.81
C THR A 222 14.52 15.39 -14.91
N GLY A 223 14.21 14.16 -15.34
CA GLY A 223 14.53 12.96 -14.57
C GLY A 223 13.82 11.71 -15.09
N ILE A 224 13.58 10.75 -14.18
CA ILE A 224 12.85 9.51 -14.47
C ILE A 224 11.46 9.58 -13.85
N LEU A 225 10.43 9.23 -14.60
CA LEU A 225 9.07 9.08 -14.07
C LEU A 225 8.99 7.85 -13.16
N ARG A 226 8.99 8.07 -11.84
CA ARG A 226 9.05 6.97 -10.84
C ARG A 226 7.70 6.44 -10.39
N GLY A 227 6.61 7.04 -10.86
CA GLY A 227 5.28 6.64 -10.47
C GLY A 227 4.22 7.41 -11.24
N LEU A 228 3.10 6.75 -11.47
CA LEU A 228 1.96 7.22 -12.24
C LEU A 228 0.74 6.42 -11.79
N VAL A 229 -0.35 7.10 -11.46
CA VAL A 229 -1.61 6.44 -11.08
C VAL A 229 -2.14 5.64 -12.28
N ARG A 230 -2.94 4.61 -12.01
CA ARG A 230 -3.61 3.81 -13.03
C ARG A 230 -4.60 4.67 -13.82
N ASP A 231 -4.71 4.39 -15.11
CA ASP A 231 -5.73 4.87 -16.04
C ASP A 231 -7.09 4.17 -15.87
#